data_AF-A0A945SF22-F1
#
_entry.id   AF-A0A945SF22-F1
#
_cell.length_a   1.000
_cell.length_b   1.000
_cell.length_c   1.000
_cell.angle_alpha   90.00
_cell.angle_beta   90.00
_cell.angle_gamma   90.00
#
_symmetry.space_group_name_H-M   'P 1'
#
loop_
_entity.id
_entity.type
_entity.pdbx_description
1 polymer ?
#
loop_
_entity_poly.entity_id
_entity_poly.type
_entity_poly.pdbx_seq_one_letter_code
_entity_poly.pdbx_strand_id
1 'polypeptide(L)' 'MRPKIEQLLLNRILVLDGAMGTMIQRYTLSEEDFRGEQSKNHSFDVKGNN' A
#
# COMPACT_ATOMS: atom_id res chain seq x y z
N MET A 1 4.77 25.85 0.79
CA MET A 1 4.37 25.00 -0.36
C MET A 1 5.40 23.91 -0.54
N ARG A 2 4.99 22.66 -0.81
CA ARG A 2 5.94 21.62 -1.21
C ARG A 2 6.35 21.85 -2.67
N PRO A 3 7.63 21.65 -3.04
CA PRO A 3 8.06 21.76 -4.43
C PRO A 3 7.33 20.72 -5.29
N LYS A 4 7.04 21.08 -6.54
CA LYS A 4 6.43 20.14 -7.48
C LYS A 4 7.41 19.01 -7.80
N ILE A 5 6.91 17.83 -8.14
CA ILE A 5 7.77 16.66 -8.39
C ILE A 5 8.73 16.90 -9.56
N GLU A 6 8.30 17.64 -10.59
CA GLU A 6 9.09 18.04 -11.74
C GLU A 6 10.30 18.88 -11.35
N GLN A 7 10.15 19.74 -10.35
CA GLN A 7 11.27 20.54 -9.82
C GLN A 7 12.27 19.65 -9.07
N LEU A 8 11.80 18.60 -8.40
CA LEU A 8 12.67 17.68 -7.67
C LEU A 8 13.47 16.77 -8.62
N LEU A 9 12.87 16.34 -9.72
CA LEU A 9 13.51 15.49 -10.74
C LEU A 9 14.71 16.16 -11.41
N LEU A 10 14.72 17.49 -11.54
CA LEU A 10 15.85 18.24 -12.10
C LEU A 10 17.06 18.30 -11.17
N ASN A 11 16.85 18.18 -9.87
CA ASN A 11 17.88 18.42 -8.86
C ASN A 11 18.47 17.13 -8.27
N ARG A 12 17.77 16.00 -8.40
CA ARG A 12 18.23 14.70 -7.90
C ARG A 12 17.47 13.55 -8.53
N ILE A 13 18.08 12.37 -8.47
CA ILE A 13 17.40 11.10 -8.75
C ILE A 13 16.37 10.83 -7.65
N LEU A 14 15.15 10.50 -8.06
CA LEU A 14 14.09 10.04 -7.17
C LEU A 14 13.98 8.51 -7.29
N VAL A 15 13.68 7.86 -6.18
CA VAL A 15 13.50 6.40 -6.11
C VAL A 15 12.07 6.15 -5.67
N LEU A 16 11.39 5.24 -6.37
CA LEU A 16 10.09 4.71 -5.98
C LEU A 16 10.29 3.50 -5.09
N ASP A 17 9.33 3.25 -4.20
CA ASP A 17 9.34 2.07 -3.36
C ASP A 17 9.14 0.79 -4.17
N GLY A 18 9.50 -0.32 -3.55
CA GLY A 18 9.38 -1.66 -4.15
C GLY A 18 7.95 -2.19 -4.12
N ALA A 19 7.78 -3.42 -4.60
CA ALA A 19 6.47 -4.08 -4.63
C ALA A 19 5.94 -4.38 -3.21
N MET A 20 5.12 -3.48 -2.68
CA MET A 20 4.51 -3.59 -1.35
C MET A 20 3.65 -4.86 -1.21
N GLY A 21 2.88 -5.23 -2.23
CA GLY A 21 2.02 -6.41 -2.19
C GLY A 21 2.79 -7.71 -1.92
N THR A 22 3.96 -7.88 -2.54
CA THR A 22 4.83 -9.04 -2.28
C THR A 22 5.39 -9.04 -0.87
N MET A 23 5.63 -7.86 -0.29
CA MET A 23 6.05 -7.75 1.11
C MET A 23 4.93 -8.15 2.06
N ILE A 24 3.68 -7.72 1.81
CA ILE A 24 2.51 -8.09 2.63
C ILE A 24 2.26 -9.61 2.60
N GLN A 25 2.39 -10.24 1.43
CA GLN A 25 2.18 -11.69 1.27
C GLN A 25 3.10 -12.55 2.14
N ARG A 26 4.25 -12.02 2.59
CA ARG A 26 5.19 -12.73 3.49
C ARG A 26 4.68 -12.89 4.92
N TYR A 27 3.70 -12.09 5.34
CA TYR A 27 3.19 -12.10 6.71
C TYR A 27 2.10 -13.16 6.96
N THR A 28 1.70 -13.93 5.94
CA THR A 28 0.71 -15.03 6.04
C THR A 28 -0.60 -14.61 6.75
N LEU A 29 -1.03 -13.36 6.54
CA LEU A 29 -2.18 -12.76 7.19
C LEU A 29 -3.50 -13.48 6.84
N SER A 30 -4.38 -13.63 7.83
CA SER A 30 -5.75 -14.16 7.66
C SER A 30 -6.70 -13.07 7.12
N GLU A 31 -7.89 -13.45 6.66
CA GLU A 31 -8.91 -12.48 6.26
C GLU A 31 -9.31 -11.52 7.39
N GLU A 32 -9.27 -11.98 8.65
CA GLU A 32 -9.61 -11.15 9.81
C GLU A 32 -8.59 -10.02 9.99
N ASP A 33 -7.31 -10.28 9.70
CA ASP A 33 -6.24 -9.28 9.74
C ASP A 33 -6.44 -8.18 8.68
N PHE A 34 -7.03 -8.51 7.51
CA PHE A 34 -7.30 -7.55 6.44
C PHE A 34 -8.56 -6.69 6.69
N ARG A 35 -9.54 -7.19 7.44
CA ARG A 35 -10.82 -6.49 7.65
C ARG A 35 -10.71 -5.28 8.58
N GLY A 36 -9.82 -5.35 9.58
CA GLY A 36 -9.72 -4.31 10.62
C GLY A 36 -11.07 -3.98 11.26
N GLU A 37 -11.21 -2.78 11.84
CA GLU A 37 -12.48 -2.33 12.44
C GLU A 37 -13.49 -1.83 11.40
N GLN A 38 -13.02 -1.21 10.32
CA GLN A 38 -13.87 -0.49 9.37
C GLN A 38 -14.52 -1.42 8.34
N SER A 39 -13.97 -2.61 8.10
CA SER A 39 -14.47 -3.56 7.10
C SER A 39 -14.90 -4.90 7.70
N LYS A 40 -15.15 -4.95 9.02
CA LYS A 40 -15.64 -6.16 9.73
C LYS A 40 -16.84 -6.80 9.05
N ASN A 41 -17.82 -5.98 8.66
CA ASN A 41 -19.09 -6.44 8.09
C ASN A 41 -19.12 -6.35 6.56
N HIS A 42 -17.97 -6.22 5.89
CA HIS A 42 -17.93 -6.17 4.43
C HIS A 42 -18.38 -7.51 3.84
N SER A 43 -19.28 -7.48 2.85
CA SER A 43 -19.93 -8.68 2.30
C SER A 43 -19.01 -9.57 1.45
N PHE A 44 -17.83 -9.07 1.09
CA PHE A 44 -16.82 -9.78 0.32
C PHE A 44 -15.51 -9.84 1.12
N ASP A 45 -14.61 -10.70 0.68
CA ASP A 45 -13.26 -10.77 1.24
C ASP A 45 -12.46 -9.51 0.90
N VAL A 46 -11.74 -9.01 1.89
CA VAL A 46 -10.88 -7.83 1.78
C VAL A 46 -9.45 -8.25 1.44
N LYS A 47 -9.02 -9.45 1.85
CA LYS A 47 -7.72 -10.00 1.49
C LYS A 47 -7.58 -10.11 -0.03
N GLY A 48 -6.50 -9.53 -0.55
CA GLY A 48 -6.20 -9.53 -1.98
C GLY A 48 -6.90 -8.45 -2.79
N ASN A 49 -7.70 -7.59 -2.14
CA ASN A 49 -8.34 -6.44 -2.76
C ASN A 49 -7.43 -5.18 -2.65
N ASN A 50 -6.31 -5.18 -3.40
CA ASN A 50 -5.35 -4.07 -3.49
C ASN A 50 -5.41 -3.36 -4.84
#